data_AF-A0A5D0MGG7-F1
#
_entry.id   AF-A0A5D0MGG7-F1
#
_cell.length_a   1.000
_cell.length_b   1.000
_cell.length_c   1.000
_cell.angle_alpha   90.00
_cell.angle_beta   90.00
_cell.angle_gamma   90.00
#
_symmetry.space_group_name_H-M   'P 1'
#
loop_
_entity.id
_entity.type
_entity.pdbx_description
1 polymer ?
#
loop_
_entity_poly.entity_id
_entity_poly.type
_entity_poly.pdbx_seq_one_letter_code
_entity_poly.pdbx_strand_id
1 'polypeptide(L)'
;MVNLNIKKSVIPILWLDTFAIIKLTKYKEEKEKLNEVEQNRYEKLNKLLFDKINDEKLLCPKGDQQKEIVLGKRMIDESKESQMYLSLGIRFKIRSQIFRDQQIIFLKAFYEKNKSVKLNFKEAFYNDPIKELKKVNDYIVTINTNRLERQTEEIKNNKLYLKNEFEEIRKKKIEKGISYEEELTKEYEGYSNGYLRKYYNYLEKLLKGENTTINDFFNAEPVLRLLNIWDKYGGNPEGIKGIENFFESKYFKSIPYVDISSKLYSYLMTSRNKIKSGDSMDVDQISAVLPYCNFVFVDKKMAHILKDLEIDKKYNTKVFSTTNFDNFIEALTNL
;
A
#
# COMPACT_ATOMS: atom_id res chain seq x y z
N MET A 1 -12.77 -9.82 18.12
CA MET A 1 -12.38 -9.38 16.76
C MET A 1 -13.52 -8.55 16.16
N VAL A 2 -13.23 -7.55 15.31
CA VAL A 2 -14.26 -6.85 14.51
C VAL A 2 -14.47 -7.65 13.22
N ASN A 3 -15.71 -7.91 12.82
CA ASN A 3 -15.99 -8.66 11.60
C ASN A 3 -15.81 -7.74 10.38
N LEU A 4 -14.75 -7.93 9.62
CA LEU A 4 -14.46 -7.15 8.42
C LEU A 4 -15.03 -7.86 7.19
N ASN A 5 -15.89 -7.15 6.45
CA ASN A 5 -16.39 -7.60 5.15
C ASN A 5 -15.91 -6.64 4.07
N ILE A 6 -15.07 -7.12 3.14
CA ILE A 6 -14.62 -6.33 2.00
C ILE A 6 -15.38 -6.78 0.75
N LYS A 7 -16.21 -5.88 0.21
CA LYS A 7 -16.86 -6.08 -1.08
C LYS A 7 -15.83 -5.87 -2.19
N LYS A 8 -15.33 -6.98 -2.76
CA LYS A 8 -14.47 -6.99 -3.96
C LYS A 8 -15.25 -6.51 -5.19
N SER A 9 -14.50 -6.12 -6.22
CA SER A 9 -15.06 -5.79 -7.53
C SER A 9 -15.65 -7.04 -8.20
N VAL A 10 -16.69 -6.82 -9.01
CA VAL A 10 -17.26 -7.87 -9.89
C VAL A 10 -16.34 -8.19 -11.05
N ILE A 11 -15.57 -7.21 -11.53
CA ILE A 11 -14.45 -7.41 -12.46
C ILE A 11 -13.20 -7.59 -11.60
N PRO A 12 -12.48 -8.73 -11.70
CA PRO A 12 -11.29 -8.97 -10.90
C PRO A 12 -10.25 -7.85 -11.01
N ILE A 13 -9.65 -7.50 -9.88
CA ILE A 13 -8.58 -6.49 -9.80
C ILE A 13 -7.23 -7.20 -9.62
N LEU A 14 -6.29 -6.91 -10.52
CA LEU A 14 -4.88 -7.29 -10.43
C LEU A 14 -4.05 -6.07 -10.05
N TRP A 15 -3.20 -6.24 -9.04
CA TRP A 15 -2.12 -5.31 -8.77
C TRP A 15 -0.77 -5.95 -9.10
N LEU A 16 0.00 -5.28 -9.96
CA LEU A 16 1.35 -5.66 -10.35
C LEU A 16 2.34 -4.81 -9.57
N ASP A 17 3.29 -5.46 -8.91
CA ASP A 17 4.39 -4.79 -8.22
C ASP A 17 5.36 -4.11 -9.22
N THR A 18 6.16 -3.15 -8.73
CA THR A 18 7.09 -2.35 -9.53
C THR A 18 8.05 -3.20 -10.35
N PHE A 19 8.58 -4.30 -9.80
CA PHE A 19 9.50 -5.16 -10.56
C PHE A 19 8.82 -5.81 -11.77
N ALA A 20 7.54 -6.19 -11.65
CA ALA A 20 6.79 -6.85 -12.72
C ALA A 20 6.47 -5.87 -13.84
N ILE A 21 6.11 -4.63 -13.47
CA ILE A 21 5.97 -3.51 -14.40
C ILE A 21 7.29 -3.30 -15.14
N ILE A 22 8.42 -3.18 -14.44
CA ILE A 22 9.73 -2.99 -15.07
C ILE A 22 10.06 -4.13 -16.04
N LYS A 23 9.76 -5.39 -15.68
CA LYS A 23 10.00 -6.54 -16.56
C LYS A 23 9.12 -6.53 -17.81
N LEU A 24 7.85 -6.15 -17.69
CA LEU A 24 6.97 -5.91 -18.84
C LEU A 24 7.51 -4.77 -19.72
N THR A 25 7.99 -3.68 -19.12
CA THR A 25 8.61 -2.58 -19.86
C THR A 25 9.83 -3.05 -20.66
N LYS A 26 10.73 -3.83 -20.04
CA LYS A 26 11.92 -4.38 -20.73
C LYS A 26 11.54 -5.25 -21.92
N TYR A 27 10.51 -6.08 -21.77
CA TYR A 27 9.98 -6.88 -22.86
C TYR A 27 9.48 -6.00 -24.02
N LYS A 28 8.69 -4.95 -23.75
CA LYS A 28 8.10 -4.10 -24.79
C LYS A 28 9.10 -3.21 -25.52
N GLU A 29 10.08 -2.68 -24.80
CA GLU A 29 11.01 -1.69 -25.36
C GLU A 29 12.20 -2.31 -26.09
N GLU A 30 12.49 -3.60 -25.87
CA GLU A 30 13.68 -4.32 -26.36
C GLU A 30 15.04 -3.67 -26.01
N LYS A 31 15.04 -2.57 -25.25
CA LYS A 31 16.25 -1.84 -24.80
C LYS A 31 17.12 -2.68 -23.87
N GLU A 32 16.54 -3.66 -23.19
CA GLU A 32 17.24 -4.51 -22.24
C GLU A 32 16.84 -5.96 -22.39
N LYS A 33 17.83 -6.83 -22.60
CA LYS A 33 17.60 -8.25 -22.81
C LYS A 33 17.12 -8.91 -21.52
N LEU A 34 15.91 -9.46 -21.58
CA LEU A 34 15.48 -10.55 -20.72
C LEU A 34 16.15 -11.84 -21.19
N ASN A 35 16.31 -12.81 -20.30
CA ASN A 35 16.67 -14.16 -20.76
C ASN A 35 15.49 -14.78 -21.52
N GLU A 36 15.75 -15.80 -22.33
CA GLU A 36 14.74 -16.42 -23.20
C GLU A 36 13.49 -16.89 -22.44
N VAL A 37 13.67 -17.48 -21.25
CA VAL A 37 12.56 -17.93 -20.41
C VAL A 37 11.71 -16.75 -19.92
N GLU A 38 12.35 -15.67 -19.48
CA GLU A 38 11.66 -14.45 -19.07
C GLU A 38 10.97 -13.77 -20.26
N GLN A 39 11.62 -13.72 -21.43
CA GLN A 39 11.04 -13.16 -22.66
C GLN A 39 9.71 -13.84 -22.98
N ASN A 40 9.72 -15.18 -23.08
CA ASN A 40 8.52 -15.97 -23.38
C ASN A 40 7.42 -15.79 -22.32
N ARG A 41 7.81 -15.70 -21.04
CA ARG A 41 6.87 -15.48 -19.93
C ARG A 41 6.20 -14.11 -19.99
N TYR A 42 6.97 -13.05 -20.20
CA TYR A 42 6.45 -11.69 -20.23
C TYR A 42 5.74 -11.34 -21.53
N GLU A 43 6.09 -11.98 -22.65
CA GLU A 43 5.29 -11.96 -23.88
C GLU A 43 3.89 -12.52 -23.64
N LYS A 44 3.80 -13.74 -23.10
CA LYS A 44 2.52 -14.39 -22.79
C LYS A 44 1.69 -13.56 -21.81
N LEU A 45 2.34 -13.03 -20.78
CA LEU A 45 1.67 -12.17 -19.81
C LEU A 45 1.17 -10.88 -20.44
N ASN A 46 1.99 -10.18 -21.23
CA ASN A 46 1.60 -8.92 -21.86
C ASN A 46 0.39 -9.10 -22.76
N LYS A 47 0.40 -10.13 -23.62
CA LYS A 47 -0.74 -10.46 -24.48
C LYS A 47 -2.00 -10.77 -23.66
N LEU A 48 -1.88 -11.64 -22.66
CA LEU A 48 -3.01 -12.04 -21.83
C LEU A 48 -3.61 -10.85 -21.05
N LEU A 49 -2.77 -9.99 -20.48
CA LEU A 49 -3.25 -8.80 -19.78
C LEU A 49 -4.01 -7.88 -20.74
N PHE A 50 -3.42 -7.58 -21.90
CA PHE A 50 -4.06 -6.72 -22.90
C PHE A 50 -5.44 -7.26 -23.31
N ASP A 51 -5.52 -8.54 -23.66
CA ASP A 51 -6.75 -9.19 -24.08
C ASP A 51 -7.81 -9.12 -22.96
N LYS A 52 -7.45 -9.49 -21.73
CA LYS A 52 -8.41 -9.48 -20.59
C LYS A 52 -8.85 -8.09 -20.17
N ILE A 53 -7.97 -7.09 -20.27
CA ILE A 53 -8.30 -5.71 -19.92
C ILE A 53 -9.24 -5.11 -20.96
N ASN A 54 -8.97 -5.29 -22.26
CA ASN A 54 -9.82 -4.81 -23.34
C ASN A 54 -11.18 -5.52 -23.40
N ASP A 55 -11.22 -6.81 -23.05
CA ASP A 55 -12.47 -7.57 -22.93
C ASP A 55 -13.30 -7.20 -21.68
N GLU A 56 -12.89 -6.20 -20.90
CA GLU A 56 -13.50 -5.81 -19.62
C GLU A 56 -13.53 -6.93 -18.56
N LYS A 57 -12.64 -7.93 -18.66
CA LYS A 57 -12.55 -9.09 -17.75
C LYS A 57 -11.53 -8.90 -16.64
N LEU A 58 -10.69 -7.87 -16.71
CA LEU A 58 -9.65 -7.59 -15.73
C LEU A 58 -9.42 -6.09 -15.56
N LEU A 59 -9.31 -5.64 -14.31
CA LEU A 59 -8.79 -4.32 -13.97
C LEU A 59 -7.31 -4.46 -13.57
N CYS A 60 -6.42 -3.66 -14.15
CA CYS A 60 -5.01 -3.57 -13.74
C CYS A 60 -4.63 -2.13 -13.37
N PRO A 61 -5.17 -1.60 -12.25
CA PRO A 61 -5.06 -0.18 -11.94
C PRO A 61 -3.64 0.22 -11.58
N LYS A 62 -3.32 1.48 -11.86
CA LYS A 62 -2.06 2.09 -11.45
C LYS A 62 -2.06 2.41 -9.96
N GLY A 63 -1.01 2.02 -9.25
CA GLY A 63 -0.75 2.38 -7.85
C GLY A 63 0.19 3.58 -7.68
N ASP A 64 0.56 3.89 -6.43
CA ASP A 64 1.55 4.94 -6.06
C ASP A 64 3.02 4.48 -6.26
N GLN A 65 3.25 3.63 -7.27
CA GLN A 65 4.56 3.02 -7.59
C GLN A 65 5.48 3.93 -8.39
N GLN A 66 4.93 5.03 -8.93
CA GLN A 66 5.70 5.99 -9.72
C GLN A 66 6.91 6.54 -8.94
N LYS A 67 6.78 6.70 -7.61
CA LYS A 67 7.89 7.14 -6.77
C LYS A 67 9.07 6.17 -6.87
N GLU A 68 8.81 4.88 -6.90
CA GLU A 68 9.86 3.87 -6.98
C GLU A 68 10.49 3.82 -8.38
N ILE A 69 9.67 3.88 -9.43
CA ILE A 69 10.14 3.93 -10.83
C ILE A 69 11.07 5.14 -11.04
N VAL A 70 10.65 6.33 -10.59
CA VAL A 70 11.44 7.56 -10.73
C VAL A 70 12.77 7.45 -9.96
N LEU A 71 12.76 6.86 -8.76
CA LEU A 71 13.99 6.66 -7.98
C LEU A 71 14.94 5.64 -8.61
N GLY A 72 14.43 4.71 -9.41
CA GLY A 72 15.24 3.76 -10.18
C GLY A 72 16.08 4.43 -11.28
N LYS A 73 15.76 5.68 -11.67
CA LYS A 73 16.42 6.46 -12.74
C LYS A 73 16.53 5.73 -14.09
N ARG A 74 15.75 4.66 -14.29
CA ARG A 74 15.90 3.74 -15.43
C ARG A 74 14.53 3.44 -16.02
N MET A 75 14.40 3.61 -17.33
CA MET A 75 13.17 3.36 -18.09
C MET A 75 11.94 4.03 -17.48
N ILE A 76 12.09 5.27 -17.00
CA ILE A 76 11.06 5.96 -16.21
C ILE A 76 9.82 6.16 -17.07
N ASP A 77 9.98 6.75 -18.25
CA ASP A 77 8.86 7.14 -19.08
C ASP A 77 8.23 5.91 -19.74
N GLU A 78 9.04 4.95 -20.17
CA GLU A 78 8.59 3.68 -20.71
C GLU A 78 7.80 2.85 -19.68
N SER A 79 8.22 2.89 -18.40
CA SER A 79 7.49 2.23 -17.32
C SER A 79 6.18 2.94 -16.98
N LYS A 80 6.14 4.28 -17.07
CA LYS A 80 4.88 5.03 -16.92
C LYS A 80 3.92 4.71 -18.07
N GLU A 81 4.41 4.61 -19.29
CA GLU A 81 3.64 4.23 -20.47
C GLU A 81 3.11 2.80 -20.36
N SER A 82 3.95 1.86 -19.93
CA SER A 82 3.52 0.48 -19.67
C SER A 82 2.44 0.40 -18.59
N GLN A 83 2.57 1.16 -17.50
CA GLN A 83 1.50 1.27 -16.50
C GLN A 83 0.22 1.90 -17.07
N MET A 84 0.35 2.92 -17.92
CA MET A 84 -0.80 3.60 -18.51
C MET A 84 -1.56 2.67 -19.45
N TYR A 85 -0.83 1.95 -20.30
CA TYR A 85 -1.35 0.95 -21.21
C TYR A 85 -2.14 -0.15 -20.48
N LEU A 86 -1.63 -0.63 -19.35
CA LEU A 86 -2.32 -1.67 -18.57
C LEU A 86 -3.48 -1.11 -17.72
N SER A 87 -3.36 0.12 -17.25
CA SER A 87 -4.38 0.69 -16.36
C SER A 87 -5.54 1.36 -17.08
N LEU A 88 -5.37 1.70 -18.36
CA LEU A 88 -6.31 2.52 -19.12
C LEU A 88 -6.69 3.83 -18.38
N GLY A 89 -5.74 4.40 -17.64
CA GLY A 89 -5.92 5.59 -16.81
C GLY A 89 -6.56 5.34 -15.44
N ILE A 90 -7.05 4.13 -15.17
CA ILE A 90 -7.67 3.76 -13.89
C ILE A 90 -6.60 3.74 -12.80
N ARG A 91 -6.85 4.44 -11.70
CA ARG A 91 -5.87 4.62 -10.62
C ARG A 91 -6.45 4.38 -9.24
N PHE A 92 -5.67 3.69 -8.42
CA PHE A 92 -5.88 3.71 -6.98
C PHE A 92 -5.66 5.12 -6.44
N LYS A 93 -6.34 5.45 -5.35
CA LYS A 93 -5.96 6.56 -4.48
C LYS A 93 -4.54 6.35 -3.96
N ILE A 94 -3.84 7.45 -3.68
CA ILE A 94 -2.56 7.36 -2.97
C ILE A 94 -2.74 6.63 -1.63
N ARG A 95 -1.73 5.87 -1.22
CA ARG A 95 -1.79 5.01 -0.02
C ARG A 95 -2.25 5.74 1.26
N SER A 96 -1.79 6.97 1.47
CA SER A 96 -2.17 7.78 2.62
C SER A 96 -3.66 8.15 2.62
N GLN A 97 -4.24 8.33 1.43
CA GLN A 97 -5.66 8.59 1.27
C GLN A 97 -6.50 7.32 1.51
N ILE A 98 -6.06 6.16 1.00
CA ILE A 98 -6.73 4.88 1.28
C ILE A 98 -6.74 4.61 2.78
N PHE A 99 -5.58 4.77 3.43
CA PHE A 99 -5.48 4.55 4.87
C PHE A 99 -6.36 5.54 5.65
N ARG A 100 -6.31 6.83 5.29
CA ARG A 100 -7.17 7.86 5.88
C ARG A 100 -8.65 7.49 5.80
N ASP A 101 -9.10 7.10 4.62
CA ASP A 101 -10.52 6.77 4.38
C ASP A 101 -10.92 5.54 5.22
N GLN A 102 -10.05 4.53 5.32
CA GLN A 102 -10.27 3.39 6.23
C GLN A 102 -10.35 3.82 7.71
N GLN A 103 -9.47 4.72 8.19
CA GLN A 103 -9.54 5.20 9.57
C GLN A 103 -10.90 5.86 9.88
N ILE A 104 -11.44 6.64 8.94
CA ILE A 104 -12.74 7.31 9.12
C ILE A 104 -13.86 6.28 9.24
N ILE A 105 -13.87 5.26 8.37
CA ILE A 105 -14.87 4.20 8.38
C ILE A 105 -14.82 3.43 9.70
N PHE A 106 -13.62 3.08 10.17
CA PHE A 106 -13.43 2.34 11.42
C PHE A 106 -13.69 3.18 12.67
N LEU A 107 -13.39 4.48 12.66
CA LEU A 107 -13.73 5.41 13.74
C LEU A 107 -15.25 5.52 13.89
N LYS A 108 -15.98 5.64 12.77
CA LYS A 108 -17.45 5.62 12.78
C LYS A 108 -17.99 4.31 13.36
N ALA A 109 -17.45 3.18 12.92
CA ALA A 109 -17.88 1.88 13.45
C ALA A 109 -17.55 1.70 14.94
N PHE A 110 -16.43 2.25 15.41
CA PHE A 110 -16.07 2.29 16.82
C PHE A 110 -17.08 3.09 17.63
N TYR A 111 -17.42 4.30 17.16
CA TYR A 111 -18.43 5.16 17.77
C TYR A 111 -19.80 4.46 17.85
N GLU A 112 -20.27 3.89 16.74
CA GLU A 112 -21.56 3.18 16.64
C GLU A 112 -21.55 1.80 17.35
N LYS A 113 -20.40 1.35 17.85
CA LYS A 113 -20.18 0.02 18.44
C LYS A 113 -20.57 -1.13 17.48
N ASN A 114 -20.41 -0.91 16.17
CA ASN A 114 -20.75 -1.88 15.14
C ASN A 114 -19.81 -3.07 15.17
N LYS A 115 -20.35 -4.27 15.40
CA LYS A 115 -19.55 -5.50 15.39
C LYS A 115 -18.99 -5.85 14.00
N SER A 116 -19.55 -5.28 12.94
CA SER A 116 -19.11 -5.49 11.56
C SER A 116 -18.77 -4.19 10.85
N VAL A 117 -17.68 -4.18 10.10
CA VAL A 117 -17.27 -3.07 9.24
C VAL A 117 -17.30 -3.55 7.80
N LYS A 118 -17.92 -2.75 6.92
CA LYS A 118 -17.97 -3.01 5.49
C LYS A 118 -17.04 -2.04 4.77
N LEU A 119 -16.14 -2.57 3.95
CA LEU A 119 -15.35 -1.79 3.00
C LEU A 119 -15.79 -2.15 1.59
N ASN A 120 -15.70 -1.18 0.69
CA ASN A 120 -16.03 -1.35 -0.72
C ASN A 120 -14.79 -1.08 -1.56
N PHE A 121 -14.49 -1.93 -2.55
CA PHE A 121 -13.34 -1.72 -3.43
C PHE A 121 -13.29 -0.31 -4.03
N LYS A 122 -14.45 0.32 -4.32
CA LYS A 122 -14.52 1.68 -4.86
C LYS A 122 -13.87 2.73 -3.96
N GLU A 123 -13.80 2.48 -2.66
CA GLU A 123 -13.15 3.38 -1.70
C GLU A 123 -11.64 3.49 -1.94
N ALA A 124 -11.04 2.49 -2.60
CA ALA A 124 -9.63 2.48 -2.97
C ALA A 124 -9.31 3.29 -4.23
N PHE A 125 -10.31 3.80 -4.97
CA PHE A 125 -10.14 4.47 -6.26
C PHE A 125 -10.62 5.92 -6.22
N TYR A 126 -10.06 6.77 -7.09
CA TYR A 126 -10.53 8.16 -7.23
C TYR A 126 -11.94 8.25 -7.82
N ASN A 127 -12.23 7.36 -8.77
CA ASN A 127 -13.52 7.23 -9.45
C ASN A 127 -13.95 5.76 -9.43
N ASP A 128 -15.16 5.47 -9.91
CA ASP A 128 -15.63 4.09 -10.06
C ASP A 128 -14.88 3.40 -11.22
N PRO A 129 -13.96 2.44 -10.94
CA PRO A 129 -13.05 1.93 -11.96
C PRO A 129 -13.79 1.12 -13.04
N ILE A 130 -14.94 0.54 -12.72
CA ILE A 130 -15.77 -0.19 -13.70
C ILE A 130 -16.42 0.79 -14.67
N LYS A 131 -16.85 1.97 -14.19
CA LYS A 131 -17.39 3.01 -15.07
C LYS A 131 -16.29 3.66 -15.90
N GLU A 132 -15.08 3.81 -15.36
CA GLU A 132 -13.93 4.31 -16.11
C GLU A 132 -13.53 3.35 -17.22
N LEU A 133 -13.50 2.03 -16.96
CA LEU A 133 -13.21 1.01 -17.96
C LEU A 133 -14.15 1.08 -19.18
N LYS A 134 -15.44 1.31 -18.94
CA LYS A 134 -16.46 1.45 -20.00
C LYS A 134 -16.40 2.77 -20.77
N LYS A 135 -15.67 3.74 -20.25
CA LYS A 135 -15.51 5.09 -20.83
C LYS A 135 -14.21 5.25 -21.58
N VAL A 136 -13.39 4.20 -21.70
CA VAL A 136 -12.06 4.30 -22.27
C VAL A 136 -12.19 4.87 -23.69
N ASN A 137 -11.71 6.11 -23.84
CA ASN A 137 -11.64 6.81 -25.10
C ASN A 137 -10.42 6.30 -25.89
N ASP A 138 -10.38 6.59 -27.18
CA ASP A 138 -9.23 6.25 -28.06
C ASP A 138 -7.88 6.81 -27.58
N TYR A 139 -7.90 7.78 -26.65
CA TYR A 139 -6.71 8.46 -26.14
C TYR A 139 -6.72 8.61 -24.61
N ILE A 140 -5.55 8.40 -24.01
CA ILE A 140 -5.29 8.69 -22.59
C ILE A 140 -4.24 9.79 -22.49
N VAL A 141 -4.63 10.95 -21.94
CA VAL A 141 -3.72 12.07 -21.75
C VAL A 141 -3.09 12.00 -20.37
N THR A 142 -1.76 12.09 -20.32
CA THR A 142 -1.00 12.10 -19.06
C THR A 142 -0.07 13.30 -19.02
N ILE A 143 0.02 13.95 -17.86
CA ILE A 143 0.96 15.05 -17.64
C ILE A 143 2.21 14.46 -17.01
N ASN A 144 3.33 14.54 -17.71
CA ASN A 144 4.63 14.18 -17.17
C ASN A 144 5.26 15.41 -16.52
N THR A 145 5.09 15.56 -15.21
CA THR A 145 5.83 16.58 -14.47
C THR A 145 7.23 16.07 -14.21
N ASN A 146 8.23 16.61 -14.92
CA ASN A 146 9.63 16.33 -14.61
C ASN A 146 9.91 16.78 -13.17
N ARG A 147 10.35 15.84 -12.33
CA ARG A 147 10.83 16.18 -10.98
C ARG A 147 12.23 16.79 -11.09
N LEU A 148 12.46 17.86 -10.33
CA LEU A 148 13.78 18.47 -10.21
C LEU A 148 14.79 17.45 -9.66
N GLU A 149 15.99 17.38 -10.25
CA GLU A 149 17.03 16.43 -9.85
C GLU A 149 17.34 16.45 -8.35
N ARG A 150 17.33 17.65 -7.75
CA ARG A 150 17.54 17.88 -6.32
C ARG A 150 16.56 17.10 -5.44
N GLN A 151 15.29 17.02 -5.82
CA GLN A 151 14.28 16.26 -5.08
C GLN A 151 14.54 14.74 -5.17
N THR A 152 15.09 14.28 -6.30
CA THR A 152 15.38 12.85 -6.50
C THR A 152 16.54 12.38 -5.62
N GLU A 153 17.58 13.19 -5.45
CA GLU A 153 18.72 12.83 -4.59
C GLU A 153 18.37 12.85 -3.11
N GLU A 154 17.57 13.83 -2.67
CA GLU A 154 17.06 13.88 -1.29
C GLU A 154 16.24 12.62 -0.94
N ILE A 155 15.33 12.21 -1.83
CA ILE A 155 14.53 11.00 -1.60
C ILE A 155 15.42 9.75 -1.58
N LYS A 156 16.45 9.69 -2.42
CA LYS A 156 17.40 8.56 -2.43
C LYS A 156 18.19 8.48 -1.12
N ASN A 157 18.67 9.61 -0.62
CA ASN A 157 19.36 9.71 0.66
C ASN A 157 18.44 9.32 1.80
N ASN A 158 17.20 9.80 1.80
CA ASN A 158 16.19 9.41 2.80
C ASN A 158 15.89 7.90 2.74
N LYS A 159 15.80 7.30 1.54
CA LYS A 159 15.59 5.86 1.37
C LYS A 159 16.75 5.04 1.93
N LEU A 160 18.00 5.49 1.72
CA LEU A 160 19.18 4.83 2.25
C LEU A 160 19.27 4.98 3.78
N TYR A 161 18.98 6.19 4.29
CA TYR A 161 18.92 6.46 5.72
C TYR A 161 17.90 5.56 6.42
N LEU A 162 16.66 5.53 5.93
CA LEU A 162 15.59 4.70 6.50
C LEU A 162 15.93 3.21 6.46
N LYS A 163 16.52 2.72 5.36
CA LYS A 163 17.00 1.33 5.27
C LYS A 163 18.00 1.02 6.38
N ASN A 164 18.98 1.91 6.60
CA ASN A 164 20.01 1.69 7.60
C ASN A 164 19.43 1.74 9.02
N GLU A 165 18.57 2.71 9.33
CA GLU A 165 17.85 2.78 10.60
C GLU A 165 17.04 1.50 10.88
N PHE A 166 16.30 1.01 9.89
CA PHE A 166 15.50 -0.21 10.03
C PHE A 166 16.37 -1.45 10.23
N GLU A 167 17.50 -1.55 9.52
CA GLU A 167 18.44 -2.65 9.68
C GLU A 167 19.10 -2.64 11.06
N GLU A 168 19.43 -1.48 11.62
CA GLU A 168 19.98 -1.36 12.98
C GLU A 168 18.93 -1.73 14.04
N ILE A 169 17.68 -1.31 13.85
CA ILE A 169 16.56 -1.72 14.73
C ILE A 169 16.38 -3.25 14.66
N ARG A 170 16.37 -3.83 13.46
CA ARG A 170 16.24 -5.28 13.25
C ARG A 170 17.35 -6.06 13.96
N LYS A 171 18.61 -5.66 13.79
CA LYS A 171 19.76 -6.31 14.47
C LYS A 171 19.59 -6.32 15.98
N LYS A 172 19.27 -5.16 16.57
CA LYS A 172 19.02 -5.04 18.02
C LYS A 172 17.88 -5.93 18.50
N LYS A 173 16.81 -6.08 17.70
CA LYS A 173 15.68 -6.96 18.04
C LYS A 173 16.08 -8.44 18.00
N ILE A 174 16.88 -8.84 17.00
CA ILE A 174 17.41 -10.22 16.90
C ILE A 174 18.37 -10.55 18.04
N GLU A 175 19.29 -9.64 18.36
CA GLU A 175 20.23 -9.79 19.47
C GLU A 175 19.50 -9.97 20.81
N LYS A 176 18.37 -9.27 20.99
CA LYS A 176 17.51 -9.39 22.16
C LYS A 176 16.56 -10.59 22.13
N GLY A 177 16.53 -11.37 21.04
CA GLY A 177 15.63 -12.51 20.89
C GLY A 177 14.14 -12.15 20.85
N ILE A 178 13.79 -10.94 20.38
CA ILE A 178 12.39 -10.51 20.28
C ILE A 178 11.66 -11.41 19.29
N SER A 179 10.56 -12.01 19.73
CA SER A 179 9.70 -12.86 18.91
C SER A 179 8.80 -12.05 17.98
N TYR A 180 8.26 -12.70 16.95
CA TYR A 180 7.31 -12.10 16.01
C TYR A 180 6.06 -11.54 16.73
N GLU A 181 5.48 -12.29 17.67
CA GLU A 181 4.24 -11.89 18.37
C GLU A 181 4.45 -10.70 19.32
N GLU A 182 5.60 -10.66 20.01
CA GLU A 182 5.99 -9.52 20.84
C GLU A 182 6.18 -8.27 19.98
N GLU A 183 6.83 -8.42 18.82
CA GLU A 183 7.03 -7.33 17.88
C GLU A 183 5.71 -6.86 17.26
N LEU A 184 4.82 -7.79 16.92
CA LEU A 184 3.49 -7.47 16.37
C LEU A 184 2.66 -6.64 17.33
N THR A 185 2.69 -6.99 18.62
CA THR A 185 2.02 -6.20 19.66
C THR A 185 2.58 -4.77 19.71
N LYS A 186 3.91 -4.63 19.66
CA LYS A 186 4.59 -3.33 19.64
C LYS A 186 4.33 -2.54 18.37
N GLU A 187 4.23 -3.17 17.20
CA GLU A 187 3.92 -2.47 15.95
C GLU A 187 2.50 -1.90 15.96
N TYR A 188 1.53 -2.63 16.52
CA TYR A 188 0.17 -2.09 16.70
C TYR A 188 0.14 -0.86 17.62
N GLU A 189 0.87 -0.92 18.74
CA GLU A 189 0.98 0.19 19.70
C GLU A 189 1.82 1.35 19.17
N GLY A 190 2.91 1.03 18.45
CA GLY A 190 3.83 1.98 17.85
C GLY A 190 3.13 2.85 16.81
N TYR A 191 2.19 2.27 16.06
CA TYR A 191 1.38 2.98 15.09
C TYR A 191 0.56 4.10 15.77
N SER A 192 -0.16 3.79 16.85
CA SER A 192 -0.95 4.77 17.60
C SER A 192 -0.08 5.79 18.34
N ASN A 193 0.96 5.31 19.02
CA ASN A 193 1.87 6.15 19.80
C ASN A 193 2.61 7.16 18.90
N GLY A 194 2.95 6.76 17.67
CA GLY A 194 3.57 7.65 16.69
C GLY A 194 2.68 8.84 16.31
N TYR A 195 1.38 8.62 16.11
CA TYR A 195 0.42 9.70 15.82
C TYR A 195 0.21 10.62 17.03
N LEU A 196 -0.03 10.03 18.21
CA LEU A 196 -0.27 10.81 19.43
C LEU A 196 0.96 11.63 19.81
N ARG A 197 2.17 11.06 19.72
CA ARG A 197 3.41 11.80 19.99
C ARG A 197 3.59 13.00 19.07
N LYS A 198 3.34 12.82 17.77
CA LYS A 198 3.41 13.93 16.80
C LYS A 198 2.41 15.04 17.11
N TYR A 199 1.20 14.67 17.49
CA TYR A 199 0.16 15.60 17.92
C TYR A 199 0.54 16.34 19.21
N TYR A 200 0.98 15.63 20.24
CA TYR A 200 1.38 16.25 21.52
C TYR A 200 2.60 17.17 21.36
N ASN A 201 3.59 16.78 20.55
CA ASN A 201 4.73 17.65 20.24
C ASN A 201 4.28 18.94 19.54
N TYR A 202 3.30 18.87 18.63
CA TYR A 202 2.75 20.04 17.97
C TYR A 202 2.01 20.96 18.96
N LEU A 203 1.19 20.40 19.84
CA LEU A 203 0.51 21.17 20.88
C LEU A 203 1.48 21.80 21.87
N GLU A 204 2.52 21.08 22.29
CA GLU A 204 3.53 21.58 23.21
C GLU A 204 4.22 22.83 22.65
N LYS A 205 4.59 22.81 21.36
CA LYS A 205 5.15 23.98 20.67
C LYS A 205 4.18 25.16 20.67
N LEU A 206 2.91 24.92 20.34
CA LEU A 206 1.88 25.98 20.34
C LEU A 206 1.70 26.59 21.73
N LEU A 207 1.62 25.76 22.78
CA LEU A 207 1.42 26.21 24.16
C LEU A 207 2.63 27.00 24.70
N LYS A 208 3.85 26.69 24.25
CA LYS A 208 5.06 27.43 24.57
C LYS A 208 5.21 28.73 23.76
N GLY A 209 4.31 29.01 22.81
CA GLY A 209 4.44 30.13 21.89
C GLY A 209 5.61 29.98 20.91
N GLU A 210 6.08 28.75 20.67
CA GLU A 210 7.13 28.47 19.70
C GLU A 210 6.57 28.53 18.27
N ASN A 211 7.41 28.94 17.31
CA ASN A 211 7.03 28.95 15.91
C ASN A 211 6.83 27.52 15.39
N THR A 212 5.60 27.19 14.98
CA THR A 212 5.29 25.91 14.33
C THR A 212 5.54 25.99 12.83
N THR A 213 6.11 24.93 12.26
CA THR A 213 6.29 24.77 10.82
C THR A 213 5.08 24.08 10.17
N ILE A 214 4.99 24.17 8.84
CA ILE A 214 3.99 23.41 8.08
C ILE A 214 4.15 21.89 8.27
N ASN A 215 5.37 21.41 8.49
CA ASN A 215 5.65 20.01 8.78
C ASN A 215 5.14 19.60 10.16
N ASP A 216 5.22 20.48 11.16
CA ASP A 216 4.64 20.22 12.48
C ASP A 216 3.12 20.05 12.37
N PHE A 217 2.46 20.92 11.59
CA PHE A 217 1.02 20.78 11.31
C PHE A 217 0.71 19.47 10.58
N PHE A 218 1.40 19.13 9.49
CA PHE A 218 1.15 17.89 8.75
C PHE A 218 1.42 16.62 9.58
N ASN A 219 2.32 16.71 10.57
CA ASN A 219 2.54 15.62 11.52
C ASN A 219 1.36 15.44 12.49
N ALA A 220 0.68 16.53 12.88
CA ALA A 220 -0.47 16.51 13.80
C ALA A 220 -1.83 16.36 13.09
N GLU A 221 -1.93 16.74 11.81
CA GLU A 221 -3.17 16.74 11.02
C GLU A 221 -3.95 15.43 11.12
N PRO A 222 -3.33 14.23 11.07
CA PRO A 222 -4.09 12.99 11.09
C PRO A 222 -4.88 12.81 12.38
N VAL A 223 -4.34 13.24 13.53
CA VAL A 223 -5.05 13.20 14.82
C VAL A 223 -6.10 14.30 14.87
N LEU A 224 -5.77 15.53 14.49
CA LEU A 224 -6.70 16.67 14.45
C LEU A 224 -7.93 16.38 13.57
N ARG A 225 -7.74 15.71 12.45
CA ARG A 225 -8.83 15.31 11.55
C ARG A 225 -9.71 14.24 12.19
N LEU A 226 -9.13 13.22 12.82
CA LEU A 226 -9.91 12.21 13.52
C LEU A 226 -10.69 12.82 14.69
N LEU A 227 -10.08 13.76 15.42
CA LEU A 227 -10.72 14.53 16.48
C LEU A 227 -11.93 15.32 15.97
N ASN A 228 -11.78 16.07 14.88
CA ASN A 228 -12.90 16.79 14.27
C ASN A 228 -14.05 15.85 13.83
N ILE A 229 -13.73 14.65 13.36
CA ILE A 229 -14.75 13.65 13.00
C ILE A 229 -15.41 13.05 14.24
N TRP A 230 -14.63 12.78 15.28
CA TRP A 230 -15.10 12.28 16.57
C TRP A 230 -16.06 13.26 17.23
N ASP A 231 -15.71 14.53 17.25
CA ASP A 231 -16.55 15.60 17.80
C ASP A 231 -17.86 15.75 17.01
N LYS A 232 -17.81 15.61 15.69
CA LYS A 232 -19.03 15.61 14.83
C LYS A 232 -19.98 14.45 15.14
N TYR A 233 -19.47 13.34 15.66
CA TYR A 233 -20.32 12.24 16.13
C TYR A 233 -20.75 12.43 17.59
N GLY A 234 -20.39 13.50 18.28
CA GLY A 234 -20.71 13.69 19.70
C GLY A 234 -19.87 12.80 20.61
N GLY A 235 -18.60 12.60 20.23
CA GLY A 235 -17.65 11.66 20.82
C GLY A 235 -17.64 11.56 22.35
N ASN A 236 -17.66 10.33 22.86
CA ASN A 236 -17.59 10.03 24.28
C ASN A 236 -16.53 8.93 24.58
N PRO A 237 -15.46 9.22 25.33
CA PRO A 237 -15.16 10.49 25.98
C PRO A 237 -14.82 11.60 24.97
N GLU A 238 -15.06 12.84 25.38
CA GLU A 238 -14.81 14.02 24.55
C GLU A 238 -13.31 14.21 24.27
N GLY A 239 -13.03 14.90 23.17
CA GLY A 239 -11.69 15.36 22.85
C GLY A 239 -10.71 14.21 22.51
N ILE A 240 -9.43 14.45 22.81
CA ILE A 240 -8.34 13.53 22.47
C ILE A 240 -8.51 12.15 23.12
N LYS A 241 -9.16 12.07 24.28
CA LYS A 241 -9.29 10.80 25.00
C LYS A 241 -10.11 9.76 24.22
N GLY A 242 -11.11 10.21 23.47
CA GLY A 242 -11.87 9.33 22.59
C GLY A 242 -11.03 8.77 21.43
N ILE A 243 -10.09 9.57 20.92
CA ILE A 243 -9.15 9.15 19.88
C ILE A 243 -8.11 8.17 20.42
N GLU A 244 -7.58 8.39 21.62
CA GLU A 244 -6.72 7.43 22.31
C GLU A 244 -7.44 6.08 22.48
N ASN A 245 -8.68 6.10 22.99
CA ASN A 245 -9.49 4.90 23.13
C ASN A 245 -9.74 4.20 21.79
N PHE A 246 -9.96 4.96 20.71
CA PHE A 246 -10.09 4.40 19.36
C PHE A 246 -8.81 3.70 18.92
N PHE A 247 -7.66 4.35 19.08
CA PHE A 247 -6.35 3.81 18.71
C PHE A 247 -5.98 2.53 19.47
N GLU A 248 -6.32 2.45 20.76
CA GLU A 248 -6.12 1.25 21.58
C GLU A 248 -7.14 0.15 21.26
N SER A 249 -8.25 0.50 20.61
CA SER A 249 -9.34 -0.44 20.36
C SER A 249 -9.00 -1.50 19.31
N LYS A 250 -9.76 -2.61 19.38
CA LYS A 250 -9.79 -3.63 18.32
C LYS A 250 -10.20 -3.09 16.95
N TYR A 251 -10.88 -1.94 16.87
CA TYR A 251 -11.30 -1.36 15.59
C TYR A 251 -10.09 -0.83 14.82
N PHE A 252 -9.23 -0.08 15.48
CA PHE A 252 -8.02 0.44 14.86
C PHE A 252 -7.09 -0.68 14.39
N LYS A 253 -6.83 -1.68 15.24
CA LYS A 253 -6.04 -2.87 14.89
C LYS A 253 -6.65 -3.70 13.74
N SER A 254 -7.96 -3.57 13.51
CA SER A 254 -8.67 -4.27 12.42
C SER A 254 -8.70 -3.47 11.11
N ILE A 255 -8.17 -2.24 11.07
CA ILE A 255 -8.01 -1.49 9.82
C ILE A 255 -7.06 -2.26 8.91
N PRO A 256 -7.43 -2.58 7.66
CA PRO A 256 -6.59 -3.42 6.80
C PRO A 256 -5.17 -2.90 6.61
N TYR A 257 -5.01 -1.58 6.43
CA TYR A 257 -3.68 -1.00 6.32
C TYR A 257 -2.84 -1.26 7.58
N VAL A 258 -3.40 -1.02 8.77
CA VAL A 258 -2.69 -1.21 10.05
C VAL A 258 -2.37 -2.69 10.25
N ASP A 259 -3.35 -3.57 10.06
CA ASP A 259 -3.16 -5.02 10.20
C ASP A 259 -2.06 -5.56 9.29
N ILE A 260 -2.11 -5.25 7.99
CA ILE A 260 -1.12 -5.74 7.04
C ILE A 260 0.25 -5.12 7.33
N SER A 261 0.33 -3.80 7.52
CA SER A 261 1.62 -3.13 7.72
C SER A 261 2.30 -3.58 9.01
N SER A 262 1.58 -3.66 10.13
CA SER A 262 2.12 -4.16 11.39
C SER A 262 2.62 -5.61 11.26
N LYS A 263 1.86 -6.49 10.60
CA LYS A 263 2.27 -7.88 10.36
C LYS A 263 3.53 -7.99 9.51
N LEU A 264 3.60 -7.24 8.41
CA LEU A 264 4.75 -7.28 7.51
C LEU A 264 6.00 -6.65 8.15
N TYR A 265 5.88 -5.50 8.81
CA TYR A 265 7.01 -4.89 9.52
C TYR A 265 7.51 -5.79 10.65
N SER A 266 6.63 -6.40 11.43
CA SER A 266 7.01 -7.33 12.49
C SER A 266 7.81 -8.52 11.97
N TYR A 267 7.38 -9.08 10.82
CA TYR A 267 8.11 -10.16 10.15
C TYR A 267 9.49 -9.68 9.71
N LEU A 268 9.58 -8.52 9.06
CA LEU A 268 10.87 -7.98 8.59
C LEU A 268 11.83 -7.67 9.75
N MET A 269 11.30 -7.17 10.87
CA MET A 269 12.08 -6.78 12.06
C MET A 269 12.60 -7.96 12.88
N THR A 270 11.96 -9.12 12.77
CA THR A 270 12.36 -10.35 13.48
C THR A 270 13.01 -11.39 12.55
N SER A 271 12.95 -11.19 11.23
CA SER A 271 13.60 -12.05 10.25
C SER A 271 15.13 -11.91 10.26
N ARG A 272 15.84 -13.04 10.08
CA ARG A 272 17.30 -13.06 9.89
C ARG A 272 17.76 -12.38 8.60
N ASN A 273 16.86 -12.18 7.63
CA ASN A 273 17.17 -11.53 6.37
C ASN A 273 17.41 -10.03 6.55
N LYS A 274 18.36 -9.47 5.80
CA LYS A 274 18.63 -8.03 5.80
C LYS A 274 17.47 -7.23 5.21
N ILE A 275 17.24 -6.03 5.75
CA ILE A 275 16.31 -5.07 5.18
C ILE A 275 16.85 -4.54 3.84
N LYS A 276 16.00 -4.58 2.82
CA LYS A 276 16.26 -3.99 1.50
C LYS A 276 15.67 -2.60 1.44
N SER A 277 16.20 -1.76 0.56
CA SER A 277 15.72 -0.38 0.40
C SER A 277 14.28 -0.31 -0.10
N GLY A 278 13.79 -1.32 -0.84
CA GLY A 278 12.41 -1.41 -1.34
C GLY A 278 11.38 -1.84 -0.28
N ASP A 279 11.80 -2.61 0.73
CA ASP A 279 10.88 -3.33 1.63
C ASP A 279 9.82 -2.42 2.27
N SER A 280 10.19 -1.21 2.73
CA SER A 280 9.23 -0.28 3.35
C SER A 280 8.17 0.22 2.36
N MET A 281 8.54 0.46 1.10
CA MET A 281 7.57 0.86 0.07
C MET A 281 6.64 -0.31 -0.29
N ASP A 282 7.19 -1.52 -0.38
CA ASP A 282 6.40 -2.73 -0.66
C ASP A 282 5.33 -2.93 0.42
N VAL A 283 5.73 -2.84 1.70
CA VAL A 283 4.80 -2.93 2.84
C VAL A 283 3.69 -1.88 2.72
N ASP A 284 4.06 -0.62 2.50
CA ASP A 284 3.11 0.50 2.38
C ASP A 284 2.11 0.32 1.23
N GLN A 285 2.58 -0.11 0.06
CA GLN A 285 1.74 -0.30 -1.12
C GLN A 285 0.82 -1.50 -0.97
N ILE A 286 1.36 -2.64 -0.55
CA ILE A 286 0.61 -3.87 -0.32
C ILE A 286 -0.48 -3.63 0.73
N SER A 287 -0.15 -2.95 1.84
CA SER A 287 -1.10 -2.62 2.91
C SER A 287 -2.28 -1.77 2.42
N ALA A 288 -2.04 -0.91 1.43
CA ALA A 288 -3.08 -0.08 0.84
C ALA A 288 -3.99 -0.84 -0.13
N VAL A 289 -3.42 -1.66 -1.03
CA VAL A 289 -4.16 -2.18 -2.19
C VAL A 289 -4.61 -3.64 -2.05
N LEU A 290 -3.82 -4.50 -1.38
CA LEU A 290 -4.10 -5.94 -1.27
C LEU A 290 -5.50 -6.26 -0.77
N PRO A 291 -6.08 -5.53 0.22
CA PRO A 291 -7.43 -5.80 0.70
C PRO A 291 -8.50 -5.72 -0.39
N TYR A 292 -8.25 -4.97 -1.47
CA TYR A 292 -9.22 -4.72 -2.54
C TYR A 292 -8.97 -5.53 -3.81
N CYS A 293 -7.79 -6.14 -3.95
CA CYS A 293 -7.40 -6.89 -5.14
C CYS A 293 -7.89 -8.34 -5.12
N ASN A 294 -8.17 -8.93 -6.28
CA ASN A 294 -8.38 -10.37 -6.43
C ASN A 294 -7.04 -11.09 -6.62
N PHE A 295 -6.11 -10.41 -7.30
CA PHE A 295 -4.79 -10.92 -7.65
C PHE A 295 -3.72 -9.90 -7.28
N VAL A 296 -2.61 -10.39 -6.73
CA VAL A 296 -1.40 -9.61 -6.46
C VAL A 296 -0.21 -10.39 -7.01
N PHE A 297 0.61 -9.74 -7.84
CA PHE A 297 1.85 -10.31 -8.36
C PHE A 297 3.04 -9.51 -7.83
N VAL A 298 3.77 -10.13 -6.90
CA VAL A 298 4.86 -9.52 -6.11
C VAL A 298 6.16 -10.32 -6.23
N ASP A 299 7.25 -9.78 -5.70
CA ASP A 299 8.52 -10.49 -5.68
C ASP A 299 8.43 -11.77 -4.80
N LYS A 300 9.38 -12.69 -4.99
CA LYS A 300 9.37 -14.00 -4.30
C LYS A 300 9.37 -13.87 -2.78
N LYS A 301 10.11 -12.90 -2.23
CA LYS A 301 10.19 -12.66 -0.79
C LYS A 301 8.83 -12.21 -0.28
N MET A 302 8.21 -11.18 -0.87
CA MET A 302 6.91 -10.70 -0.42
C MET A 302 5.79 -11.73 -0.61
N ALA A 303 5.80 -12.49 -1.71
CA ALA A 303 4.83 -13.58 -1.90
C ALA A 303 4.92 -14.65 -0.81
N HIS A 304 6.13 -15.00 -0.39
CA HIS A 304 6.34 -15.93 0.73
C HIS A 304 5.78 -15.36 2.03
N ILE A 305 6.18 -14.13 2.39
CA ILE A 305 5.76 -13.49 3.64
C ILE A 305 4.24 -13.37 3.71
N LEU A 306 3.59 -12.95 2.63
CA LEU A 306 2.13 -12.80 2.58
C LEU A 306 1.38 -14.12 2.83
N LYS A 307 1.91 -15.23 2.33
CA LYS A 307 1.33 -16.58 2.52
C LYS A 307 1.61 -17.14 3.91
N ASP A 308 2.84 -16.95 4.41
CA ASP A 308 3.26 -17.39 5.74
C ASP A 308 2.42 -16.71 6.84
N LEU A 309 2.12 -15.42 6.67
CA LEU A 309 1.27 -14.64 7.57
C LEU A 309 -0.24 -14.77 7.29
N GLU A 310 -0.62 -15.63 6.34
CA GLU A 310 -1.99 -15.89 5.88
C GLU A 310 -2.77 -14.62 5.50
N ILE A 311 -2.07 -13.58 5.05
CA ILE A 311 -2.67 -12.31 4.63
C ILE A 311 -3.49 -12.52 3.35
N ASP A 312 -2.99 -13.34 2.43
CA ASP A 312 -3.67 -13.74 1.21
C ASP A 312 -5.05 -14.39 1.52
N LYS A 313 -5.09 -15.31 2.48
CA LYS A 313 -6.32 -15.98 2.93
C LYS A 313 -7.26 -15.00 3.63
N LYS A 314 -6.75 -14.21 4.59
CA LYS A 314 -7.56 -13.26 5.38
C LYS A 314 -8.31 -12.26 4.50
N TYR A 315 -7.68 -11.78 3.44
CA TYR A 315 -8.26 -10.78 2.54
C TYR A 315 -8.82 -11.36 1.24
N ASN A 316 -8.88 -12.70 1.12
CA ASN A 316 -9.34 -13.43 -0.06
C ASN A 316 -8.69 -12.89 -1.35
N THR A 317 -7.35 -12.81 -1.34
CA THR A 317 -6.54 -12.30 -2.45
C THR A 317 -5.55 -13.38 -2.87
N LYS A 318 -5.51 -13.73 -4.15
CA LYS A 318 -4.55 -14.72 -4.67
C LYS A 318 -3.18 -14.06 -4.91
N VAL A 319 -2.15 -14.58 -4.25
CA VAL A 319 -0.77 -14.02 -4.31
C VAL A 319 0.13 -14.88 -5.19
N PHE A 320 0.76 -14.23 -6.15
CA PHE A 320 1.65 -14.81 -7.15
C PHE A 320 3.01 -14.11 -7.16
N SER A 321 4.01 -14.80 -7.74
CA SER A 321 5.37 -14.34 -7.95
C SER A 321 5.98 -15.07 -9.15
N THR A 322 7.23 -14.76 -9.45
CA THR A 322 7.98 -15.45 -10.51
C THR A 322 8.19 -16.95 -10.25
N THR A 323 8.04 -17.44 -9.01
CA THR A 323 8.15 -18.88 -8.70
C THR A 323 6.94 -19.68 -9.18
N ASN A 324 5.75 -19.09 -9.14
CA ASN A 324 4.49 -19.72 -9.54
C ASN A 324 3.84 -18.99 -10.73
N PHE A 325 4.69 -18.57 -11.68
CA PHE A 325 4.30 -17.79 -12.84
C PHE A 325 3.29 -18.52 -13.72
N ASP A 326 3.46 -19.82 -13.91
CA ASP A 326 2.55 -20.59 -14.78
C ASP A 326 1.15 -20.69 -14.18
N ASN A 327 1.05 -20.88 -12.85
CA ASN A 327 -0.23 -20.82 -12.13
C ASN A 327 -0.85 -19.42 -12.18
N PHE A 328 -0.03 -18.36 -12.22
CA PHE A 328 -0.53 -16.99 -12.38
C PHE A 328 -1.18 -16.80 -13.75
N ILE A 329 -0.52 -17.24 -14.81
CA ILE A 329 -1.05 -17.21 -16.17
C ILE A 329 -2.33 -18.03 -16.29
N GLU A 330 -2.36 -19.24 -15.71
CA GLU A 330 -3.55 -20.09 -15.70
C GLU A 330 -4.72 -19.40 -14.99
N ALA A 331 -4.47 -18.81 -13.82
CA ALA A 331 -5.49 -18.09 -13.06
C ALA A 331 -6.09 -16.90 -13.82
N LEU A 332 -5.26 -16.18 -14.59
CA LEU A 332 -5.71 -15.09 -15.45
C LEU A 332 -6.43 -15.58 -16.71
N THR A 333 -6.02 -16.75 -17.24
CA THR A 333 -6.63 -17.34 -18.44
C THR A 333 -8.09 -17.73 -18.18
N ASN A 334 -8.37 -18.23 -16.98
CA ASN A 334 -9.69 -18.69 -16.52
C ASN A 334 -10.67 -17.56 -16.10
N LEU A 335 -10.32 -16.29 -16.34
CA LEU A 335 -11.22 -15.14 -16.20
C LEU A 335 -12.13 -14.99 -17.43
#